data_AF-A0A9R1P914-F1
#
_entry.id   AF-A0A9R1P914-F1
#
_cell.length_a   1.000
_cell.length_b   1.000
_cell.length_c   1.000
_cell.angle_alpha   90.00
_cell.angle_beta   90.00
_cell.angle_gamma   90.00
#
_symmetry.space_group_name_H-M   'P 1'
#
loop_
_entity.id
_entity.type
_entity.pdbx_description
1 polymer ?
#
loop_
_entity_poly.entity_id
_entity_poly.type
_entity_poly.pdbx_seq_one_letter_code
_entity_poly.pdbx_strand_id
1 'polypeptide(L)'
;MTSLPERGAAPPSNPTPSSSCVGDAAVASSSSSTSSAPEEQRKDGGPKQCKASILSSVLTIFEPDQDQSGRSGGHASGSYAWSRVLRRFVGGGSMWRFLGCGKALTAADVQFLGKCYKLSSEESSSDSDSEGGHAAFLEDFSSRIWITYRKGFDAISDSKLTSDVNWGCMVRSSQMLVAQALIFHHLGRSWRKPAQNPSNPEYIRILHLFGDSEACAFSIHNLLQAGKSYGLAAGSWVGPYAMCRAWQTLIRTNREQPEVINRNESFPMALYVVSGDEDGERGGAPVVCIDVAAQLCYDFNKDQSAWSPILLLVPLVLGLDKINPRYIPLLKETFTFPQSLGILGGKPGASTYIAGVQDDRALYLDPHEVQLAVNIASDNLEADTSSYHCSTVRDMPLDLIDPSLAIGFYYRDKGELPSLRFRSRVIQILAS
;
A
#
# COMPACT_ATOMS: atom_id res chain seq x y z
N MET A 1 -50.44 -41.30 6.82
CA MET A 1 -50.33 -42.06 8.08
C MET A 1 -50.65 -41.14 9.24
N THR A 2 -51.36 -41.64 10.26
CA THR A 2 -51.47 -41.11 11.64
C THR A 2 -51.39 -39.59 11.88
N SER A 3 -52.54 -38.98 12.15
CA SER A 3 -52.67 -37.68 12.81
C SER A 3 -53.06 -37.84 14.28
N LEU A 4 -52.35 -37.11 15.16
CA LEU A 4 -52.69 -36.61 16.52
C LEU A 4 -53.81 -37.25 17.38
N PRO A 5 -53.57 -37.36 18.70
CA PRO A 5 -54.57 -37.13 19.75
C PRO A 5 -54.38 -35.80 20.49
N GLU A 6 -55.43 -35.41 21.24
CA GLU A 6 -55.50 -34.28 22.19
C GLU A 6 -54.92 -34.67 23.58
N ARG A 7 -54.97 -33.95 24.72
CA ARG A 7 -55.36 -32.59 25.21
C ARG A 7 -54.72 -32.45 26.64
N GLY A 8 -54.58 -31.25 27.25
CA GLY A 8 -54.19 -31.21 28.69
C GLY A 8 -53.92 -29.83 29.34
N ALA A 9 -54.83 -29.40 30.22
CA ALA A 9 -54.92 -28.08 30.87
C ALA A 9 -53.79 -27.63 31.85
N ALA A 10 -53.37 -26.36 31.67
CA ALA A 10 -53.44 -25.21 32.63
C ALA A 10 -52.63 -25.17 33.98
N PRO A 11 -52.37 -23.95 34.55
CA PRO A 11 -51.37 -23.65 35.61
C PRO A 11 -52.04 -23.25 36.97
N PRO A 12 -51.44 -22.54 37.98
CA PRO A 12 -50.17 -21.78 38.15
C PRO A 12 -49.39 -22.13 39.46
N SER A 13 -48.53 -21.34 40.14
CA SER A 13 -48.06 -19.92 40.08
C SER A 13 -46.67 -19.70 40.74
N ASN A 14 -46.07 -18.50 40.56
CA ASN A 14 -44.98 -17.93 41.38
C ASN A 14 -45.56 -16.95 42.44
N PRO A 15 -44.82 -16.60 43.52
CA PRO A 15 -44.12 -15.29 43.55
C PRO A 15 -42.76 -15.29 44.34
N THR A 16 -42.25 -14.11 44.71
CA THR A 16 -40.82 -13.81 45.00
C THR A 16 -40.47 -13.47 46.50
N PRO A 17 -39.72 -12.42 46.93
CA PRO A 17 -38.55 -12.64 47.82
C PRO A 17 -38.48 -11.75 49.11
N SER A 18 -37.30 -11.72 49.77
CA SER A 18 -36.66 -10.60 50.54
C SER A 18 -36.46 -10.64 52.09
N SER A 19 -35.20 -10.42 52.49
CA SER A 19 -34.59 -9.66 53.63
C SER A 19 -35.13 -9.59 55.08
N SER A 20 -34.20 -9.82 56.03
CA SER A 20 -33.98 -9.12 57.33
C SER A 20 -32.46 -9.26 57.70
N CYS A 21 -31.69 -8.33 58.29
CA CYS A 21 -31.82 -7.40 59.45
C CYS A 21 -31.60 -8.13 60.82
N VAL A 22 -30.80 -7.72 61.82
CA VAL A 22 -30.30 -6.38 62.31
C VAL A 22 -28.96 -6.49 63.11
N GLY A 23 -28.09 -5.46 63.09
CA GLY A 23 -27.23 -4.93 64.21
C GLY A 23 -26.07 -5.77 64.81
N ASP A 24 -25.11 -5.21 65.58
CA ASP A 24 -24.76 -3.78 65.87
C ASP A 24 -23.36 -3.64 66.53
N ALA A 25 -22.69 -2.47 66.41
CA ALA A 25 -21.51 -1.96 67.19
C ALA A 25 -20.17 -2.78 67.30
N ALA A 26 -18.99 -2.24 67.72
CA ALA A 26 -18.31 -0.93 67.55
C ALA A 26 -16.81 -0.96 68.06
N VAL A 27 -16.02 0.10 67.79
CA VAL A 27 -14.78 0.56 68.50
C VAL A 27 -13.42 -0.22 68.38
N ALA A 28 -12.52 0.36 67.56
CA ALA A 28 -11.12 0.80 67.80
C ALA A 28 -9.93 -0.06 68.38
N SER A 29 -8.73 0.36 67.94
CA SER A 29 -7.43 0.50 68.67
C SER A 29 -6.54 -0.70 69.08
N SER A 30 -5.55 -0.98 68.21
CA SER A 30 -4.08 -0.90 68.45
C SER A 30 -3.31 -1.78 69.48
N SER A 31 -2.26 -2.43 68.95
CA SER A 31 -0.82 -2.42 69.39
C SER A 31 -0.21 -3.55 70.24
N SER A 32 1.05 -3.90 69.88
CA SER A 32 2.11 -4.55 70.72
C SER A 32 1.90 -6.04 71.06
N SER A 33 2.90 -6.87 71.47
CA SER A 33 4.39 -6.92 71.34
C SER A 33 4.88 -8.26 71.99
N THR A 34 6.13 -8.79 71.97
CA THR A 34 7.46 -8.42 71.42
C THR A 34 8.33 -9.70 71.22
N SER A 35 9.60 -9.55 70.79
CA SER A 35 10.81 -10.41 71.01
C SER A 35 11.42 -11.10 69.77
N SER A 36 12.75 -11.19 69.59
CA SER A 36 13.87 -10.50 70.27
C SER A 36 15.13 -10.44 69.36
N ALA A 37 16.03 -9.48 69.60
CA ALA A 37 17.28 -9.26 68.86
C ALA A 37 18.49 -9.99 69.52
N PRO A 38 19.73 -9.79 69.03
CA PRO A 38 20.54 -8.68 69.55
C PRO A 38 21.22 -7.79 68.49
N GLU A 39 21.78 -6.66 68.94
CA GLU A 39 22.44 -5.60 68.13
C GLU A 39 23.97 -5.62 68.25
N GLU A 40 24.67 -4.91 67.34
CA GLU A 40 25.75 -3.89 67.56
C GLU A 40 26.36 -3.54 66.17
N GLN A 41 26.82 -2.33 65.81
CA GLN A 41 26.73 -0.98 66.41
C GLN A 41 26.74 0.13 65.31
N ARG A 42 26.51 1.40 65.69
CA ARG A 42 26.13 2.56 64.85
C ARG A 42 27.22 3.18 63.95
N LYS A 43 26.80 3.86 62.85
CA LYS A 43 26.92 5.34 62.70
C LYS A 43 26.09 5.95 61.56
N ASP A 44 25.87 7.27 61.63
CA ASP A 44 24.78 8.02 60.97
C ASP A 44 25.08 8.59 59.57
N GLY A 45 24.03 8.84 58.78
CA GLY A 45 24.08 9.62 57.53
C GLY A 45 22.77 9.63 56.74
N GLY A 46 22.12 10.79 56.58
CA GLY A 46 20.81 10.93 55.91
C GLY A 46 20.86 10.92 54.37
N PRO A 47 19.74 10.61 53.68
CA PRO A 47 19.73 10.30 52.25
C PRO A 47 19.69 11.53 51.33
N LYS A 48 20.35 11.44 50.16
CA LYS A 48 20.14 12.33 49.00
C LYS A 48 20.13 11.55 47.68
N GLN A 49 19.43 12.12 46.70
CA GLN A 49 19.15 11.51 45.39
C GLN A 49 20.41 11.29 44.56
N CYS A 50 20.50 10.14 43.88
CA CYS A 50 21.45 9.94 42.79
C CYS A 50 20.80 10.33 41.45
N LYS A 51 21.33 11.38 40.80
CA LYS A 51 21.14 11.63 39.37
C LYS A 51 22.50 11.42 38.68
N ALA A 52 22.55 10.56 37.67
CA ALA A 52 23.74 10.42 36.84
C ALA A 52 23.90 11.64 35.90
N SER A 53 25.14 11.97 35.56
CA SER A 53 25.49 13.15 34.76
C SER A 53 25.87 12.79 33.32
N ILE A 54 25.57 13.67 32.37
CA ILE A 54 26.16 13.68 31.02
C ILE A 54 26.63 15.11 30.72
N LEU A 55 27.93 15.22 30.42
CA LEU A 55 28.70 16.38 29.96
C LEU A 55 29.73 15.81 28.95
N SER A 56 30.23 16.47 27.91
CA SER A 56 29.90 17.74 27.22
C SER A 56 30.63 17.68 25.84
N SER A 57 30.64 18.64 24.91
CA SER A 57 30.17 20.04 24.90
C SER A 57 29.87 20.49 23.45
N VAL A 58 29.59 21.78 23.25
CA VAL A 58 29.49 22.45 21.92
C VAL A 58 30.88 22.94 21.47
N LEU A 59 31.16 22.89 20.16
CA LEU A 59 32.24 23.67 19.53
C LEU A 59 31.79 24.28 18.19
N THR A 60 32.34 25.45 17.88
CA THR A 60 32.01 26.32 16.74
C THR A 60 33.04 26.18 15.61
N ILE A 61 32.73 26.65 14.40
CA ILE A 61 33.61 26.60 13.22
C ILE A 61 33.82 28.00 12.65
N PHE A 62 35.08 28.42 12.42
CA PHE A 62 35.46 29.40 11.39
C PHE A 62 36.98 29.36 11.07
N GLU A 63 37.35 28.62 10.02
CA GLU A 63 38.31 28.98 8.94
C GLU A 63 39.80 29.38 9.27
N PRO A 64 40.73 29.59 8.29
CA PRO A 64 41.82 28.61 8.07
C PRO A 64 43.27 29.18 7.99
N ASP A 65 44.30 28.32 7.88
CA ASP A 65 45.43 28.48 6.91
C ASP A 65 46.29 27.19 6.69
N GLN A 66 47.44 27.31 5.99
CA GLN A 66 48.18 26.28 5.21
C GLN A 66 49.28 25.39 5.87
N ASP A 67 49.53 24.26 5.17
CA ASP A 67 50.82 23.65 4.74
C ASP A 67 51.74 22.65 5.52
N GLN A 68 52.27 21.72 4.71
CA GLN A 68 53.59 21.04 4.68
C GLN A 68 54.01 19.86 5.60
N SER A 69 53.88 18.64 5.02
CA SER A 69 54.93 17.60 4.84
C SER A 69 55.50 16.77 6.02
N GLY A 70 55.65 15.44 5.83
CA GLY A 70 56.34 14.53 6.76
C GLY A 70 56.27 13.04 6.38
N ARG A 71 57.17 12.20 6.94
CA ARG A 71 57.40 10.77 6.62
C ARG A 71 58.08 10.04 7.80
N SER A 72 58.05 8.70 7.97
CA SER A 72 57.22 7.60 7.41
C SER A 72 57.55 6.27 8.14
N GLY A 73 56.60 5.33 8.28
CA GLY A 73 56.85 4.00 8.88
C GLY A 73 55.68 3.00 8.72
N GLY A 74 55.94 1.69 8.85
CA GLY A 74 54.94 0.61 8.82
C GLY A 74 54.28 0.33 10.19
N HIS A 75 53.43 -0.69 10.37
CA HIS A 75 53.16 -1.89 9.56
C HIS A 75 51.65 -2.26 9.51
N ALA A 76 51.30 -3.35 8.84
CA ALA A 76 49.92 -3.69 8.45
C ALA A 76 49.02 -4.33 9.54
N SER A 77 47.71 -4.10 9.43
CA SER A 77 46.65 -5.07 9.72
C SER A 77 45.44 -4.78 8.81
N GLY A 78 44.62 -5.78 8.49
CA GLY A 78 43.60 -5.71 7.44
C GLY A 78 42.19 -5.37 7.93
N SER A 79 41.47 -4.52 7.18
CA SER A 79 40.01 -4.42 7.24
C SER A 79 39.44 -3.96 5.90
N TYR A 80 38.18 -4.32 5.65
CA TYR A 80 37.54 -4.45 4.34
C TYR A 80 37.07 -3.09 3.79
N ALA A 81 37.53 -2.72 2.59
CA ALA A 81 37.32 -1.38 2.05
C ALA A 81 36.01 -1.24 1.24
N TRP A 82 34.98 -0.63 1.84
CA TRP A 82 33.76 -0.18 1.15
C TRP A 82 33.52 1.33 1.37
N SER A 83 34.37 2.17 0.76
CA SER A 83 34.26 3.63 0.92
C SER A 83 34.91 4.45 -0.21
N ARG A 84 34.52 4.22 -1.49
CA ARG A 84 34.79 5.15 -2.61
C ARG A 84 34.08 4.80 -3.94
N VAL A 85 32.84 5.26 -4.15
CA VAL A 85 32.37 5.94 -5.41
C VAL A 85 31.10 6.74 -5.08
N LEU A 86 31.20 8.06 -4.86
CA LEU A 86 30.02 8.95 -4.83
C LEU A 86 30.38 10.42 -5.16
N ARG A 87 30.68 10.69 -6.45
CA ARG A 87 30.33 11.94 -7.18
C ARG A 87 30.93 11.97 -8.60
N ARG A 88 30.12 11.61 -9.60
CA ARG A 88 30.13 12.24 -10.94
C ARG A 88 28.98 11.71 -11.80
N PHE A 89 27.88 12.46 -11.86
CA PHE A 89 26.98 12.54 -13.03
C PHE A 89 26.16 13.84 -12.93
N VAL A 90 26.76 14.93 -13.41
CA VAL A 90 26.08 16.20 -13.69
C VAL A 90 26.52 16.61 -15.09
N GLY A 91 25.56 16.78 -16.00
CA GLY A 91 25.78 17.15 -17.40
C GLY A 91 25.80 15.96 -18.38
N GLY A 92 24.96 16.03 -19.42
CA GLY A 92 24.92 15.11 -20.56
C GLY A 92 24.09 13.85 -20.34
N GLY A 93 22.87 13.78 -20.91
CA GLY A 93 22.01 12.59 -20.78
C GLY A 93 20.59 12.65 -21.35
N SER A 94 20.22 13.67 -22.13
CA SER A 94 18.87 13.80 -22.71
C SER A 94 18.64 12.86 -23.90
N MET A 95 18.64 11.54 -23.66
CA MET A 95 18.58 10.51 -24.72
C MET A 95 17.77 9.26 -24.35
N TRP A 96 16.59 9.43 -23.75
CA TRP A 96 15.51 8.42 -23.80
C TRP A 96 14.39 8.91 -24.73
N ARG A 97 14.73 9.02 -26.03
CA ARG A 97 13.79 9.26 -27.13
C ARG A 97 14.11 8.31 -28.29
N PHE A 98 13.78 7.03 -28.13
CA PHE A 98 13.71 6.07 -29.23
C PHE A 98 12.28 5.56 -29.39
N LEU A 99 11.64 6.06 -30.45
CA LEU A 99 10.40 5.57 -31.08
C LEU A 99 9.36 4.96 -30.14
N GLY A 100 8.65 5.82 -29.41
CA GLY A 100 7.28 5.56 -28.96
C GLY A 100 6.28 5.58 -30.12
N CYS A 101 6.52 4.79 -31.17
CA CYS A 101 5.48 4.41 -32.12
C CYS A 101 4.82 3.17 -31.54
N GLY A 102 3.49 3.21 -31.33
CA GLY A 102 2.76 2.10 -30.72
C GLY A 102 2.96 0.83 -31.53
N LYS A 103 3.68 -0.16 -30.97
CA LYS A 103 3.80 -1.47 -31.60
C LYS A 103 2.41 -2.06 -31.72
N ALA A 104 2.09 -2.64 -32.87
CA ALA A 104 0.94 -3.52 -32.96
C ALA A 104 1.05 -4.59 -31.87
N LEU A 105 -0.04 -4.81 -31.13
CA LEU A 105 -0.14 -5.93 -30.21
C LEU A 105 0.06 -7.22 -31.01
N THR A 106 0.64 -8.24 -30.39
CA THR A 106 0.80 -9.54 -31.06
C THR A 106 -0.57 -10.19 -31.32
N ALA A 107 -0.62 -11.25 -32.11
CA ALA A 107 -1.86 -12.01 -32.32
C ALA A 107 -2.33 -12.78 -31.06
N ALA A 108 -1.52 -12.86 -30.00
CA ALA A 108 -1.83 -13.58 -28.78
C ALA A 108 -2.76 -12.81 -27.83
N ASP A 109 -3.55 -13.55 -27.05
CA ASP A 109 -4.49 -13.01 -26.07
C ASP A 109 -3.82 -12.09 -25.03
N VAL A 110 -4.46 -10.96 -24.72
CA VAL A 110 -4.00 -10.02 -23.68
C VAL A 110 -4.72 -10.33 -22.36
N GLN A 111 -3.96 -10.54 -21.28
CA GLN A 111 -4.50 -10.62 -19.92
C GLN A 111 -4.36 -9.24 -19.26
N PHE A 112 -5.47 -8.59 -18.93
CA PHE A 112 -5.48 -7.24 -18.35
C PHE A 112 -6.38 -7.19 -17.11
N LEU A 113 -5.77 -7.01 -15.93
CA LEU A 113 -6.45 -6.93 -14.63
C LEU A 113 -7.57 -7.98 -14.45
N GLY A 114 -7.30 -9.26 -14.69
CA GLY A 114 -8.28 -10.33 -14.52
C GLY A 114 -9.31 -10.50 -15.66
N LYS A 115 -9.09 -9.87 -16.81
CA LYS A 115 -9.85 -10.12 -18.06
C LYS A 115 -8.92 -10.58 -19.18
N CYS A 116 -9.37 -11.58 -19.93
CA CYS A 116 -8.75 -12.00 -21.19
C CYS A 116 -9.38 -11.23 -22.37
N TYR A 117 -8.56 -10.79 -23.31
CA TYR A 117 -8.95 -10.21 -24.59
C TYR A 117 -8.36 -11.06 -25.72
N LYS A 118 -9.22 -11.77 -26.45
CA LYS A 118 -8.85 -12.49 -27.66
C LYS A 118 -8.52 -11.50 -28.77
N LEU A 119 -7.38 -11.69 -29.45
CA LEU A 119 -6.98 -10.88 -30.61
C LEU A 119 -6.97 -11.69 -31.92
N SER A 120 -6.65 -12.98 -31.86
CA SER A 120 -6.70 -13.88 -33.02
C SER A 120 -8.14 -14.21 -33.46
N SER A 121 -8.41 -14.12 -34.75
CA SER A 121 -9.55 -14.81 -35.37
C SER A 121 -9.29 -16.32 -35.38
N GLU A 122 -10.27 -17.11 -34.97
CA GLU A 122 -10.38 -18.52 -35.39
C GLU A 122 -11.07 -18.51 -36.76
N GLU A 123 -10.51 -19.23 -37.76
CA GLU A 123 -10.86 -19.07 -39.19
C GLU A 123 -12.28 -19.58 -39.56
N SER A 124 -13.32 -18.87 -39.13
CA SER A 124 -14.69 -19.06 -39.62
C SER A 124 -15.55 -17.78 -39.56
N SER A 125 -15.57 -17.06 -40.68
CA SER A 125 -16.63 -16.12 -41.09
C SER A 125 -17.01 -14.95 -40.16
N SER A 126 -16.10 -13.99 -39.93
CA SER A 126 -16.31 -12.54 -40.19
C SER A 126 -15.20 -11.67 -39.57
N ASP A 127 -14.80 -10.61 -40.27
CA ASP A 127 -13.70 -9.71 -39.84
C ASP A 127 -14.04 -8.84 -38.61
N SER A 128 -15.33 -8.74 -38.22
CA SER A 128 -15.80 -7.88 -37.13
C SER A 128 -15.23 -8.22 -35.75
N ASP A 129 -14.98 -9.49 -35.50
CA ASP A 129 -14.88 -9.99 -34.12
C ASP A 129 -13.45 -9.84 -33.55
N SER A 130 -12.43 -9.89 -34.41
CA SER A 130 -11.02 -9.61 -34.04
C SER A 130 -10.80 -8.12 -33.77
N GLU A 131 -11.39 -7.24 -34.60
CA GLU A 131 -11.36 -5.78 -34.36
C GLU A 131 -12.06 -5.43 -33.04
N GLY A 132 -13.19 -6.06 -32.74
CA GLY A 132 -13.90 -5.93 -31.46
C GLY A 132 -13.06 -6.30 -30.25
N GLY A 133 -12.29 -7.40 -30.31
CA GLY A 133 -11.39 -7.82 -29.23
C GLY A 133 -10.28 -6.81 -28.94
N HIS A 134 -9.64 -6.29 -29.99
CA HIS A 134 -8.59 -5.28 -29.89
C HIS A 134 -9.14 -3.93 -29.38
N ALA A 135 -10.28 -3.47 -29.91
CA ALA A 135 -10.93 -2.23 -29.48
C ALA A 135 -11.38 -2.29 -28.02
N ALA A 136 -11.96 -3.41 -27.57
CA ALA A 136 -12.41 -3.59 -26.19
C ALA A 136 -11.26 -3.66 -25.16
N PHE A 137 -10.05 -4.05 -25.59
CA PHE A 137 -8.84 -3.93 -24.78
C PHE A 137 -8.38 -2.46 -24.68
N LEU A 138 -8.26 -1.76 -25.81
CA LEU A 138 -7.81 -0.36 -25.83
C LEU A 138 -8.75 0.55 -25.03
N GLU A 139 -10.06 0.35 -25.14
CA GLU A 139 -11.08 1.04 -24.34
C GLU A 139 -10.89 0.77 -22.83
N ASP A 140 -10.54 -0.46 -22.43
CA ASP A 140 -10.27 -0.78 -21.04
C ASP A 140 -8.99 -0.10 -20.53
N PHE A 141 -7.93 -0.14 -21.35
CA PHE A 141 -6.64 0.47 -21.03
C PHE A 141 -6.78 1.97 -20.85
N SER A 142 -7.42 2.66 -21.81
CA SER A 142 -7.67 4.11 -21.70
C SER A 142 -8.67 4.48 -20.61
N SER A 143 -9.53 3.54 -20.19
CA SER A 143 -10.42 3.73 -19.04
C SER A 143 -9.73 3.61 -17.68
N ARG A 144 -8.48 3.15 -17.61
CA ARG A 144 -7.74 3.10 -16.34
C ARG A 144 -7.25 4.49 -15.94
N ILE A 145 -7.50 4.85 -14.68
CA ILE A 145 -6.84 6.00 -14.04
C ILE A 145 -5.32 5.84 -14.12
N TRP A 146 -4.68 6.83 -14.73
CA TRP A 146 -3.24 7.01 -14.89
C TRP A 146 -2.81 8.22 -14.05
N ILE A 147 -1.74 8.08 -13.26
CA ILE A 147 -1.24 9.16 -12.40
C ILE A 147 0.27 9.30 -12.66
N THR A 148 0.67 10.55 -12.85
CA THR A 148 1.93 10.99 -13.45
C THR A 148 2.72 11.89 -12.49
N TYR A 149 3.95 12.26 -12.83
CA TYR A 149 4.63 13.35 -12.14
C TYR A 149 3.87 14.67 -12.33
N ARG A 150 3.69 15.41 -11.25
CA ARG A 150 2.98 16.69 -11.24
C ARG A 150 3.91 17.81 -10.79
N LYS A 151 3.57 19.05 -11.14
CA LYS A 151 4.32 20.26 -10.76
C LYS A 151 3.37 21.44 -10.55
N GLY A 152 3.74 22.35 -9.65
CA GLY A 152 2.91 23.50 -9.28
C GLY A 152 1.84 23.16 -8.25
N PHE A 153 2.00 22.06 -7.51
CA PHE A 153 1.22 21.79 -6.30
C PHE A 153 1.84 22.48 -5.07
N ASP A 154 1.07 22.56 -3.98
CA ASP A 154 1.50 23.17 -2.71
C ASP A 154 2.75 22.47 -2.14
N ALA A 155 3.65 23.23 -1.50
CA ALA A 155 4.93 22.68 -1.03
C ALA A 155 4.71 21.56 0.01
N ILE A 156 5.37 20.41 -0.19
CA ILE A 156 5.17 19.23 0.66
C ILE A 156 5.81 19.44 2.05
N SER A 157 4.98 19.80 3.03
CA SER A 157 5.25 19.83 4.46
C SER A 157 6.59 20.52 4.83
N ASP A 158 7.54 19.83 5.48
CA ASP A 158 8.85 20.39 5.89
C ASP A 158 9.78 20.77 4.71
N SER A 159 9.39 20.48 3.47
CA SER A 159 10.21 20.66 2.26
C SER A 159 9.84 21.91 1.45
N LYS A 160 10.61 22.18 0.39
CA LYS A 160 10.32 23.22 -0.60
C LYS A 160 9.93 22.65 -1.97
N LEU A 161 9.53 21.38 -2.01
CA LEU A 161 9.21 20.67 -3.26
C LEU A 161 7.74 20.85 -3.63
N THR A 162 7.52 21.55 -4.75
CA THR A 162 6.22 21.76 -5.41
C THR A 162 6.07 20.88 -6.67
N SER A 163 6.88 19.81 -6.76
CA SER A 163 6.87 18.84 -7.85
C SER A 163 7.55 17.52 -7.43
N ASP A 164 7.02 16.39 -7.90
CA ASP A 164 7.54 15.05 -7.59
C ASP A 164 8.40 14.41 -8.69
N VAL A 165 8.71 15.18 -9.72
CA VAL A 165 9.53 14.78 -10.87
C VAL A 165 10.88 14.18 -10.43
N ASN A 166 11.24 13.04 -11.03
CA ASN A 166 12.43 12.21 -10.76
C ASN A 166 12.44 11.44 -9.42
N TRP A 167 11.43 11.54 -8.55
CA TRP A 167 11.43 10.80 -7.27
C TRP A 167 10.09 10.15 -6.90
N GLY A 168 8.95 10.80 -7.14
CA GLY A 168 7.62 10.32 -6.73
C GLY A 168 7.08 9.08 -7.45
N CYS A 169 7.84 8.47 -8.37
CA CYS A 169 7.36 7.42 -9.28
C CYS A 169 6.70 6.24 -8.56
N MET A 170 7.26 5.78 -7.43
CA MET A 170 6.66 4.70 -6.61
C MET A 170 5.30 5.11 -6.05
N VAL A 171 5.20 6.34 -5.53
CA VAL A 171 3.95 6.91 -5.01
C VAL A 171 2.90 6.90 -6.11
N ARG A 172 3.22 7.43 -7.29
CA ARG A 172 2.29 7.47 -8.44
C ARG A 172 1.85 6.08 -8.92
N SER A 173 2.77 5.13 -9.02
CA SER A 173 2.41 3.73 -9.35
C SER A 173 1.52 3.08 -8.29
N SER A 174 1.68 3.43 -7.01
CA SER A 174 0.81 2.94 -5.93
C SER A 174 -0.56 3.62 -5.90
N GLN A 175 -0.61 4.94 -6.17
CA GLN A 175 -1.87 5.67 -6.35
C GLN A 175 -2.68 5.08 -7.50
N MET A 176 -2.06 4.72 -8.64
CA MET A 176 -2.75 4.04 -9.75
C MET A 176 -3.36 2.69 -9.34
N LEU A 177 -2.63 1.86 -8.60
CA LEU A 177 -3.13 0.55 -8.14
C LEU A 177 -4.33 0.70 -7.17
N VAL A 178 -4.23 1.62 -6.20
CA VAL A 178 -5.32 1.89 -5.24
C VAL A 178 -6.51 2.59 -5.93
N ALA A 179 -6.28 3.42 -6.94
CA ALA A 179 -7.33 3.99 -7.76
C ALA A 179 -8.11 2.91 -8.54
N GLN A 180 -7.45 1.88 -9.07
CA GLN A 180 -8.18 0.75 -9.67
C GLN A 180 -8.98 -0.04 -8.62
N ALA A 181 -8.47 -0.21 -7.39
CA ALA A 181 -9.24 -0.86 -6.32
C ALA A 181 -10.55 -0.10 -6.03
N LEU A 182 -10.49 1.23 -5.96
CA LEU A 182 -11.68 2.08 -5.78
C LEU A 182 -12.63 2.00 -6.97
N ILE A 183 -12.13 2.09 -8.22
CA ILE A 183 -12.96 1.91 -9.42
C ILE A 183 -13.63 0.52 -9.43
N PHE A 184 -12.90 -0.54 -9.06
CA PHE A 184 -13.44 -1.90 -9.03
C PHE A 184 -14.46 -2.11 -7.90
N HIS A 185 -14.32 -1.37 -6.79
CA HIS A 185 -15.26 -1.34 -5.67
C HIS A 185 -16.56 -0.60 -6.03
N HIS A 186 -16.48 0.69 -6.38
CA HIS A 186 -17.64 1.57 -6.60
C HIS A 186 -18.32 1.34 -7.96
N LEU A 187 -17.56 1.13 -9.03
CA LEU A 187 -18.06 1.09 -10.42
C LEU A 187 -17.97 -0.30 -11.06
N GLY A 188 -17.12 -1.18 -10.53
CA GLY A 188 -16.93 -2.54 -11.00
C GLY A 188 -15.86 -2.68 -12.09
N ARG A 189 -15.26 -3.87 -12.18
CA ARG A 189 -14.19 -4.19 -13.14
C ARG A 189 -14.57 -3.93 -14.61
N SER A 190 -15.84 -4.05 -14.96
CA SER A 190 -16.34 -3.81 -16.33
C SER A 190 -16.60 -2.33 -16.65
N TRP A 191 -16.44 -1.40 -15.71
CA TRP A 191 -16.63 0.03 -15.98
C TRP A 191 -15.62 0.56 -17.01
N ARG A 192 -16.08 1.55 -17.78
CA ARG A 192 -15.36 2.28 -18.82
C ARG A 192 -15.57 3.77 -18.65
N LYS A 193 -14.55 4.58 -18.96
CA LYS A 193 -14.67 6.03 -18.93
C LYS A 193 -15.53 6.49 -20.11
N PRO A 194 -16.65 7.21 -19.88
CA PRO A 194 -17.41 7.81 -20.97
C PRO A 194 -16.58 8.84 -21.76
N ALA A 195 -16.87 8.92 -23.06
CA ALA A 195 -16.32 9.95 -23.95
C ALA A 195 -17.06 11.30 -23.86
N GLN A 196 -18.16 11.36 -23.11
CA GLN A 196 -19.05 12.52 -22.98
C GLN A 196 -19.27 12.87 -21.50
N ASN A 197 -19.50 14.15 -21.24
CA ASN A 197 -19.94 14.68 -19.94
C ASN A 197 -21.49 14.68 -19.84
N PRO A 198 -22.08 14.77 -18.64
CA PRO A 198 -21.42 14.85 -17.32
C PRO A 198 -20.73 13.55 -16.94
N SER A 199 -19.56 13.65 -16.32
CA SER A 199 -18.83 12.50 -15.79
C SER A 199 -19.57 11.85 -14.62
N ASN A 200 -19.35 10.54 -14.41
CA ASN A 200 -19.97 9.82 -13.31
C ASN A 200 -19.52 10.40 -11.94
N PRO A 201 -20.43 10.71 -10.99
CA PRO A 201 -20.07 11.36 -9.72
C PRO A 201 -19.08 10.58 -8.86
N GLU A 202 -19.23 9.25 -8.77
CA GLU A 202 -18.31 8.42 -7.98
C GLU A 202 -16.92 8.33 -8.64
N TYR A 203 -16.84 8.41 -9.97
CA TYR A 203 -15.55 8.52 -10.69
C TYR A 203 -14.83 9.86 -10.42
N ILE A 204 -15.56 10.98 -10.47
CA ILE A 204 -15.01 12.32 -10.14
C ILE A 204 -14.57 12.38 -8.67
N ARG A 205 -15.40 11.85 -7.77
CA ARG A 205 -15.08 11.66 -6.35
C ARG A 205 -13.85 10.81 -6.14
N ILE A 206 -13.67 9.70 -6.87
CA ILE A 206 -12.45 8.88 -6.80
C ILE A 206 -11.22 9.67 -7.25
N LEU A 207 -11.28 10.42 -8.36
CA LEU A 207 -10.17 11.25 -8.82
C LEU A 207 -9.79 12.35 -7.81
N HIS A 208 -10.79 12.99 -7.19
CA HIS A 208 -10.57 14.01 -6.15
C HIS A 208 -9.68 13.51 -5.00
N LEU A 209 -9.80 12.24 -4.59
CA LEU A 209 -9.00 11.66 -3.51
C LEU A 209 -7.49 11.65 -3.79
N PHE A 210 -7.08 11.63 -5.07
CA PHE A 210 -5.68 11.56 -5.50
C PHE A 210 -5.08 12.91 -5.93
N GLY A 211 -5.83 14.02 -5.78
CA GLY A 211 -5.34 15.36 -6.10
C GLY A 211 -4.08 15.73 -5.32
N ASP A 212 -3.25 16.61 -5.88
CA ASP A 212 -1.95 16.98 -5.32
C ASP A 212 -2.06 18.04 -4.20
N SER A 213 -2.87 17.82 -3.18
CA SER A 213 -3.03 18.74 -2.04
C SER A 213 -3.27 17.98 -0.73
N GLU A 214 -2.92 18.59 0.41
CA GLU A 214 -3.17 18.03 1.74
C GLU A 214 -4.67 17.83 2.04
N ALA A 215 -5.56 18.56 1.34
CA ALA A 215 -7.00 18.35 1.40
C ALA A 215 -7.49 17.03 0.74
N CYS A 216 -6.70 16.44 -0.17
CA CYS A 216 -7.07 15.22 -0.88
C CYS A 216 -6.59 13.98 -0.10
N ALA A 217 -7.52 13.15 0.39
CA ALA A 217 -7.25 12.11 1.39
C ALA A 217 -6.15 11.08 1.03
N PHE A 218 -5.87 10.87 -0.26
CA PHE A 218 -4.83 9.96 -0.80
C PHE A 218 -3.78 10.69 -1.66
N SER A 219 -3.56 11.98 -1.40
CA SER A 219 -2.53 12.79 -2.06
C SER A 219 -1.11 12.31 -1.79
N ILE A 220 -0.16 12.79 -2.59
CA ILE A 220 1.27 12.57 -2.37
C ILE A 220 1.73 13.12 -1.00
N HIS A 221 1.21 14.27 -0.57
CA HIS A 221 1.47 14.87 0.74
C HIS A 221 1.08 13.93 1.88
N ASN A 222 -0.18 13.46 1.86
CA ASN A 222 -0.73 12.61 2.91
C ASN A 222 -0.07 11.22 2.94
N LEU A 223 0.27 10.65 1.77
CA LEU A 223 1.04 9.39 1.68
C LEU A 223 2.46 9.52 2.25
N LEU A 224 3.17 10.62 1.98
CA LEU A 224 4.51 10.85 2.51
C LEU A 224 4.49 11.05 4.04
N GLN A 225 3.51 11.81 4.56
CA GLN A 225 3.36 12.01 5.99
C GLN A 225 2.99 10.72 6.73
N ALA A 226 2.07 9.91 6.19
CA ALA A 226 1.72 8.60 6.76
C ALA A 226 2.87 7.58 6.67
N GLY A 227 3.74 7.69 5.66
CA GLY A 227 4.90 6.83 5.49
C GLY A 227 6.18 7.28 6.21
N LYS A 228 6.17 8.40 6.95
CA LYS A 228 7.38 9.02 7.53
C LYS A 228 8.17 8.07 8.46
N SER A 229 7.50 7.12 9.12
CA SER A 229 8.14 6.06 9.93
C SER A 229 8.82 4.96 9.09
N TYR A 230 8.42 4.77 7.84
CA TYR A 230 8.99 3.80 6.89
C TYR A 230 9.99 4.47 5.92
N GLY A 231 10.52 5.64 6.30
CA GLY A 231 11.54 6.36 5.53
C GLY A 231 11.02 7.16 4.33
N LEU A 232 9.71 7.33 4.16
CA LEU A 232 9.16 8.19 3.10
C LEU A 232 9.50 9.66 3.39
N ALA A 233 10.11 10.32 2.42
CA ALA A 233 10.47 11.73 2.48
C ALA A 233 10.43 12.37 1.08
N ALA A 234 10.05 13.64 1.01
CA ALA A 234 10.00 14.36 -0.26
C ALA A 234 11.41 14.46 -0.88
N GLY A 235 11.53 14.09 -2.15
CA GLY A 235 12.81 14.00 -2.87
C GLY A 235 13.53 12.65 -2.77
N SER A 236 13.06 11.71 -1.93
CA SER A 236 13.62 10.37 -1.82
C SER A 236 12.86 9.33 -2.66
N TRP A 237 13.55 8.30 -3.13
CA TRP A 237 12.90 7.11 -3.68
C TRP A 237 12.38 6.21 -2.54
N VAL A 238 11.32 5.44 -2.83
CA VAL A 238 10.60 4.60 -1.88
C VAL A 238 10.44 3.21 -2.49
N GLY A 239 10.69 2.15 -1.72
CA GLY A 239 10.50 0.76 -2.17
C GLY A 239 9.05 0.26 -2.00
N PRO A 240 8.63 -0.79 -2.74
CA PRO A 240 7.25 -1.30 -2.72
C PRO A 240 6.72 -1.62 -1.31
N TYR A 241 7.51 -2.32 -0.48
CA TYR A 241 7.14 -2.65 0.90
C TYR A 241 6.78 -1.41 1.74
N ALA A 242 7.68 -0.41 1.77
CA ALA A 242 7.48 0.82 2.52
C ALA A 242 6.23 1.59 2.02
N MET A 243 6.00 1.55 0.70
CA MET A 243 4.80 2.13 0.09
C MET A 243 3.51 1.42 0.56
N CYS A 244 3.48 0.08 0.57
CA CYS A 244 2.35 -0.69 1.10
C CYS A 244 2.04 -0.38 2.57
N ARG A 245 3.08 -0.25 3.41
CA ARG A 245 2.94 0.09 4.84
C ARG A 245 2.52 1.55 5.08
N ALA A 246 2.94 2.48 4.22
CA ALA A 246 2.43 3.86 4.22
C ALA A 246 0.93 3.91 3.89
N TRP A 247 0.45 3.14 2.90
CA TRP A 247 -0.99 2.98 2.61
C TRP A 247 -1.77 2.42 3.80
N GLN A 248 -1.25 1.36 4.44
CA GLN A 248 -1.86 0.76 5.64
C GLN A 248 -1.95 1.76 6.80
N THR A 249 -0.95 2.63 6.94
CA THR A 249 -0.92 3.67 7.97
C THR A 249 -1.92 4.79 7.65
N LEU A 250 -1.94 5.28 6.40
CA LEU A 250 -2.85 6.34 5.94
C LEU A 250 -4.31 5.93 6.08
N ILE A 251 -4.68 4.75 5.56
CA ILE A 251 -6.06 4.24 5.60
C ILE A 251 -6.55 4.05 7.04
N ARG A 252 -5.67 3.61 7.95
CA ARG A 252 -5.98 3.49 9.38
C ARG A 252 -6.17 4.86 10.03
N THR A 253 -5.23 5.79 9.84
CA THR A 253 -5.30 7.14 10.43
C THR A 253 -6.48 7.96 9.91
N ASN A 254 -6.80 7.88 8.61
CA ASN A 254 -7.96 8.56 8.04
C ASN A 254 -9.29 8.05 8.63
N ARG A 255 -9.36 6.76 8.98
CA ARG A 255 -10.53 6.15 9.66
C ARG A 255 -10.59 6.48 11.15
N GLU A 256 -9.45 6.74 11.80
CA GLU A 256 -9.36 7.18 13.20
C GLU A 256 -9.64 8.68 13.39
N GLN A 257 -9.66 9.50 12.33
CA GLN A 257 -9.86 10.95 12.39
C GLN A 257 -11.05 11.45 11.53
N PRO A 258 -12.29 10.97 11.80
CA PRO A 258 -13.49 11.31 11.02
C PRO A 258 -13.97 12.77 11.16
N GLU A 259 -13.36 13.54 12.07
CA GLU A 259 -13.60 14.99 12.22
C GLU A 259 -12.72 15.84 11.31
N VAL A 260 -11.64 15.26 10.74
CA VAL A 260 -10.68 15.94 9.86
C VAL A 260 -10.92 15.59 8.40
N ILE A 261 -11.28 14.34 8.13
CA ILE A 261 -11.56 13.82 6.78
C ILE A 261 -13.04 13.48 6.69
N ASN A 262 -13.70 14.01 5.66
CA ASN A 262 -15.11 13.76 5.39
C ASN A 262 -15.37 12.25 5.30
N ARG A 263 -16.50 11.76 5.83
CA ARG A 263 -16.88 10.34 5.69
C ARG A 263 -16.91 9.89 4.22
N ASN A 264 -17.21 10.81 3.30
CA ASN A 264 -17.23 10.53 1.86
C ASN A 264 -15.83 10.35 1.22
N GLU A 265 -14.76 10.73 1.91
CA GLU A 265 -13.35 10.56 1.49
C GLU A 265 -12.65 9.41 2.23
N SER A 266 -13.35 8.72 3.15
CA SER A 266 -12.83 7.53 3.82
C SER A 266 -12.63 6.36 2.84
N PHE A 267 -11.56 5.58 3.02
CA PHE A 267 -11.29 4.40 2.21
C PHE A 267 -12.32 3.30 2.54
N PRO A 268 -13.04 2.70 1.57
CA PRO A 268 -14.21 1.87 1.85
C PRO A 268 -13.91 0.37 2.08
N MET A 269 -12.66 0.01 2.34
CA MET A 269 -12.19 -1.38 2.36
C MET A 269 -11.19 -1.61 3.50
N ALA A 270 -11.11 -2.84 4.00
CA ALA A 270 -9.95 -3.29 4.77
C ALA A 270 -8.69 -3.31 3.89
N LEU A 271 -7.52 -3.13 4.49
CA LEU A 271 -6.22 -3.27 3.83
C LEU A 271 -5.32 -4.25 4.60
N TYR A 272 -4.94 -5.34 3.95
CA TYR A 272 -3.98 -6.32 4.45
C TYR A 272 -2.70 -6.27 3.60
N VAL A 273 -1.62 -5.78 4.20
CA VAL A 273 -0.26 -5.95 3.67
C VAL A 273 0.25 -7.32 4.11
N VAL A 274 0.53 -8.21 3.15
CA VAL A 274 1.05 -9.54 3.42
C VAL A 274 2.56 -9.47 3.56
N SER A 275 3.01 -9.12 4.75
CA SER A 275 4.40 -9.31 5.20
C SER A 275 4.64 -10.73 5.73
N GLY A 276 5.90 -11.14 5.79
CA GLY A 276 6.33 -12.33 6.54
C GLY A 276 6.36 -12.07 8.06
N ASP A 277 6.99 -12.99 8.79
CA ASP A 277 7.17 -12.89 10.25
C ASP A 277 7.90 -11.59 10.67
N GLU A 278 7.57 -11.09 11.85
CA GLU A 278 8.05 -9.80 12.38
C GLU A 278 7.91 -8.64 11.37
N ASP A 279 6.73 -8.51 10.77
CA ASP A 279 6.39 -7.54 9.72
C ASP A 279 7.31 -7.59 8.47
N GLY A 280 8.13 -8.63 8.32
CA GLY A 280 9.12 -8.76 7.26
C GLY A 280 10.50 -8.16 7.58
N GLU A 281 10.68 -7.53 8.75
CA GLU A 281 11.95 -6.89 9.17
C GLU A 281 13.13 -7.87 9.19
N ARG A 282 12.87 -9.16 9.47
CA ARG A 282 13.90 -10.22 9.47
C ARG A 282 14.02 -10.97 8.15
N GLY A 283 13.24 -10.59 7.14
CA GLY A 283 13.01 -11.38 5.93
C GLY A 283 12.17 -12.64 6.18
N GLY A 284 11.56 -13.14 5.12
CA GLY A 284 10.70 -14.32 5.15
C GLY A 284 9.74 -14.35 3.97
N ALA A 285 9.30 -15.54 3.58
CA ALA A 285 8.28 -15.70 2.54
C ALA A 285 6.94 -15.13 3.02
N PRO A 286 6.34 -14.10 2.38
CA PRO A 286 5.03 -13.59 2.78
C PRO A 286 3.93 -14.64 2.61
N VAL A 287 3.37 -15.11 3.73
CA VAL A 287 2.29 -16.11 3.76
C VAL A 287 0.95 -15.40 3.95
N VAL A 288 0.04 -15.57 2.98
CA VAL A 288 -1.34 -15.05 3.09
C VAL A 288 -2.10 -15.80 4.21
N CYS A 289 -2.25 -15.16 5.36
CA CYS A 289 -3.04 -15.69 6.46
C CYS A 289 -4.53 -15.31 6.29
N ILE A 290 -5.36 -16.31 6.00
CA ILE A 290 -6.78 -16.12 5.73
C ILE A 290 -7.54 -15.63 6.97
N ASP A 291 -7.12 -16.05 8.15
CA ASP A 291 -7.80 -15.72 9.40
C ASP A 291 -7.46 -14.28 9.83
N VAL A 292 -6.24 -13.80 9.53
CA VAL A 292 -5.90 -12.36 9.60
C VAL A 292 -6.73 -11.54 8.61
N ALA A 293 -6.85 -11.98 7.35
CA ALA A 293 -7.70 -11.32 6.36
C ALA A 293 -9.17 -11.24 6.84
N ALA A 294 -9.70 -12.33 7.40
CA ALA A 294 -11.06 -12.38 7.92
C ALA A 294 -11.27 -11.50 9.16
N GLN A 295 -10.29 -11.46 10.07
CA GLN A 295 -10.32 -10.58 11.24
C GLN A 295 -10.28 -9.10 10.82
N LEU A 296 -9.40 -8.73 9.89
CA LEU A 296 -9.33 -7.36 9.35
C LEU A 296 -10.66 -6.93 8.71
N CYS A 297 -11.30 -7.79 7.93
CA CYS A 297 -12.62 -7.51 7.35
C CYS A 297 -13.74 -7.33 8.39
N TYR A 298 -13.65 -8.02 9.53
CA TYR A 298 -14.60 -7.87 10.64
C TYR A 298 -14.30 -6.60 11.47
N ASP A 299 -13.04 -6.35 11.82
CA ASP A 299 -12.60 -5.15 12.52
C ASP A 299 -12.81 -3.85 11.71
N PHE A 300 -12.88 -3.96 10.39
CA PHE A 300 -13.23 -2.86 9.52
C PHE A 300 -14.74 -2.54 9.52
N ASN A 301 -15.62 -3.51 9.82
CA ASN A 301 -17.08 -3.34 9.72
C ASN A 301 -17.85 -3.67 11.02
N LYS A 302 -17.27 -3.31 12.17
CA LYS A 302 -17.82 -3.58 13.52
C LYS A 302 -19.28 -3.16 13.69
N ASP A 303 -19.68 -2.08 13.04
CA ASP A 303 -21.00 -1.47 13.20
C ASP A 303 -22.11 -2.17 12.41
N GLN A 304 -21.78 -3.00 11.40
CA GLN A 304 -22.77 -3.58 10.47
C GLN A 304 -22.85 -5.10 10.50
N SER A 305 -21.95 -5.80 11.22
CA SER A 305 -21.85 -7.27 11.26
C SER A 305 -21.64 -7.98 9.91
N ALA A 306 -21.45 -7.23 8.82
CA ALA A 306 -21.25 -7.73 7.47
C ALA A 306 -19.77 -7.79 7.10
N TRP A 307 -19.43 -8.62 6.12
CA TRP A 307 -18.09 -8.62 5.51
C TRP A 307 -17.80 -7.26 4.87
N SER A 308 -16.61 -6.70 5.10
CA SER A 308 -16.12 -5.58 4.28
C SER A 308 -15.19 -6.08 3.17
N PRO A 309 -15.22 -5.44 1.99
CA PRO A 309 -14.22 -5.67 0.95
C PRO A 309 -12.80 -5.45 1.46
N ILE A 310 -11.83 -6.09 0.80
CA ILE A 310 -10.43 -6.05 1.20
C ILE A 310 -9.49 -5.85 0.01
N LEU A 311 -8.60 -4.88 0.16
CA LEU A 311 -7.40 -4.72 -0.63
C LEU A 311 -6.28 -5.55 0.00
N LEU A 312 -5.72 -6.48 -0.77
CA LEU A 312 -4.57 -7.29 -0.42
C LEU A 312 -3.35 -6.74 -1.17
N LEU A 313 -2.27 -6.40 -0.47
CA LEU A 313 -1.00 -5.99 -1.07
C LEU A 313 0.10 -6.99 -0.66
N VAL A 314 0.75 -7.61 -1.63
CA VAL A 314 1.82 -8.60 -1.40
C VAL A 314 3.16 -8.06 -1.91
N PRO A 315 3.96 -7.38 -1.07
CA PRO A 315 5.33 -7.02 -1.42
C PRO A 315 6.23 -8.25 -1.53
N LEU A 316 7.05 -8.32 -2.57
CA LEU A 316 7.87 -9.48 -2.96
C LEU A 316 9.26 -9.05 -3.45
N VAL A 317 10.22 -9.98 -3.39
CA VAL A 317 11.55 -9.87 -3.99
C VAL A 317 11.82 -11.15 -4.79
N LEU A 318 11.55 -11.12 -6.10
CA LEU A 318 11.55 -12.31 -6.99
C LEU A 318 12.93 -12.68 -7.58
N GLY A 319 14.02 -12.17 -7.00
CA GLY A 319 15.39 -12.35 -7.47
C GLY A 319 16.33 -11.26 -6.95
N LEU A 320 17.58 -11.26 -7.43
CA LEU A 320 18.61 -10.27 -7.03
C LEU A 320 18.66 -9.09 -8.02
N ASP A 321 19.17 -9.31 -9.24
CA ASP A 321 19.29 -8.25 -10.27
C ASP A 321 18.12 -8.23 -11.27
N LYS A 322 17.41 -9.35 -11.36
CA LYS A 322 16.27 -9.61 -12.25
C LYS A 322 15.37 -10.71 -11.66
N ILE A 323 14.13 -10.80 -12.14
CA ILE A 323 13.22 -11.89 -11.78
C ILE A 323 13.82 -13.25 -12.17
N ASN A 324 13.79 -14.22 -11.24
CA ASN A 324 14.13 -15.61 -11.51
C ASN A 324 13.09 -16.20 -12.50
N PRO A 325 13.50 -16.74 -13.67
CA PRO A 325 12.58 -17.25 -14.68
C PRO A 325 11.54 -18.27 -14.18
N ARG A 326 11.83 -18.99 -13.09
CA ARG A 326 10.87 -19.90 -12.42
C ARG A 326 9.57 -19.20 -12.02
N TYR A 327 9.62 -17.91 -11.66
CA TYR A 327 8.46 -17.14 -11.23
C TYR A 327 7.65 -16.51 -12.38
N ILE A 328 8.23 -16.38 -13.58
CA ILE A 328 7.57 -15.70 -14.71
C ILE A 328 6.20 -16.32 -15.07
N PRO A 329 6.03 -17.66 -15.16
CA PRO A 329 4.72 -18.26 -15.42
C PRO A 329 3.67 -17.96 -14.33
N LEU A 330 4.08 -17.98 -13.06
CA LEU A 330 3.23 -17.69 -11.91
C LEU A 330 2.85 -16.20 -11.87
N LEU A 331 3.78 -15.31 -12.24
CA LEU A 331 3.55 -13.88 -12.36
C LEU A 331 2.50 -13.60 -13.44
N LYS A 332 2.61 -14.23 -14.62
CA LYS A 332 1.58 -14.19 -15.68
C LYS A 332 0.23 -14.70 -15.18
N GLU A 333 0.22 -15.79 -14.40
CA GLU A 333 -1.02 -16.34 -13.82
C GLU A 333 -1.75 -15.30 -12.94
N THR A 334 -1.03 -14.47 -12.18
CA THR A 334 -1.67 -13.44 -11.34
C THR A 334 -2.49 -12.40 -12.10
N PHE A 335 -2.24 -12.18 -13.40
CA PHE A 335 -3.05 -11.30 -14.26
C PHE A 335 -4.33 -11.96 -14.78
N THR A 336 -4.47 -13.29 -14.69
CA THR A 336 -5.69 -14.03 -15.07
C THR A 336 -6.76 -14.02 -13.97
N PHE A 337 -6.37 -13.67 -12.73
CA PHE A 337 -7.27 -13.67 -11.58
C PHE A 337 -8.25 -12.47 -11.67
N PRO A 338 -9.59 -12.66 -11.63
CA PRO A 338 -10.57 -11.56 -11.71
C PRO A 338 -10.41 -10.46 -10.63
N GLN A 339 -9.77 -10.81 -9.52
CA GLN A 339 -9.43 -9.94 -8.40
C GLN A 339 -8.11 -9.18 -8.59
N SER A 340 -7.38 -9.40 -9.69
CA SER A 340 -6.06 -8.81 -9.95
C SER A 340 -6.13 -7.30 -10.13
N LEU A 341 -5.37 -6.58 -9.32
CA LEU A 341 -5.09 -5.15 -9.49
C LEU A 341 -3.74 -4.92 -10.17
N GLY A 342 -3.08 -5.96 -10.69
CA GLY A 342 -1.75 -5.86 -11.26
C GLY A 342 -0.67 -5.61 -10.20
N ILE A 343 0.39 -4.91 -10.61
CA ILE A 343 1.66 -4.82 -9.87
C ILE A 343 2.17 -3.38 -9.86
N LEU A 344 2.59 -2.89 -8.69
CA LEU A 344 3.45 -1.71 -8.58
C LEU A 344 4.91 -2.15 -8.37
N GLY A 345 5.88 -1.52 -9.02
CA GLY A 345 7.29 -1.87 -8.87
C GLY A 345 8.18 -1.32 -9.97
N GLY A 346 9.49 -1.52 -9.80
CA GLY A 346 10.50 -1.00 -10.71
C GLY A 346 11.69 -0.39 -9.97
N LYS A 347 12.75 -0.09 -10.73
CA LYS A 347 14.04 0.37 -10.21
C LYS A 347 13.94 1.75 -9.55
N PRO A 348 14.91 2.13 -8.70
CA PRO A 348 15.04 3.50 -8.20
C PRO A 348 14.97 4.53 -9.32
N GLY A 349 13.95 5.41 -9.26
CA GLY A 349 13.67 6.42 -10.30
C GLY A 349 12.99 5.90 -11.58
N ALA A 350 12.50 4.66 -11.60
CA ALA A 350 11.91 3.98 -12.75
C ALA A 350 10.74 3.03 -12.35
N SER A 351 9.88 3.45 -11.42
CA SER A 351 8.72 2.66 -10.97
C SER A 351 7.54 2.77 -11.95
N THR A 352 6.84 1.67 -12.20
CA THR A 352 5.70 1.60 -13.13
C THR A 352 4.51 0.89 -12.49
N TYR A 353 3.32 1.05 -13.09
CA TYR A 353 2.14 0.28 -12.73
C TYR A 353 1.82 -0.71 -13.84
N ILE A 354 2.14 -1.99 -13.63
CA ILE A 354 1.93 -3.07 -14.61
C ILE A 354 0.52 -3.61 -14.41
N ALA A 355 -0.32 -3.48 -15.43
CA ALA A 355 -1.74 -3.80 -15.37
C ALA A 355 -2.13 -5.03 -16.22
N GLY A 356 -1.23 -5.52 -17.07
CA GLY A 356 -1.48 -6.74 -17.84
C GLY A 356 -0.23 -7.40 -18.41
N VAL A 357 -0.44 -8.49 -19.14
CA VAL A 357 0.59 -9.19 -19.91
C VAL A 357 0.06 -9.61 -21.29
N GLN A 358 0.96 -9.63 -22.26
CA GLN A 358 0.77 -10.25 -23.58
C GLN A 358 2.06 -11.02 -23.90
N ASP A 359 1.96 -12.29 -24.31
CA ASP A 359 3.09 -13.22 -24.40
C ASP A 359 3.98 -13.12 -23.13
N ASP A 360 5.30 -12.94 -23.27
CA ASP A 360 6.24 -12.70 -22.18
C ASP A 360 6.56 -11.20 -22.00
N ARG A 361 5.55 -10.34 -22.16
CA ARG A 361 5.67 -8.89 -22.06
C ARG A 361 4.63 -8.31 -21.10
N ALA A 362 5.09 -7.47 -20.17
CA ALA A 362 4.25 -6.69 -19.27
C ALA A 362 3.73 -5.42 -19.95
N LEU A 363 2.43 -5.17 -19.81
CA LEU A 363 1.73 -3.98 -20.27
C LEU A 363 1.52 -3.03 -19.09
N TYR A 364 2.00 -1.79 -19.19
CA TYR A 364 2.11 -0.89 -18.05
C TYR A 364 1.66 0.56 -18.33
N LEU A 365 1.26 1.22 -17.25
CA LEU A 365 1.07 2.66 -17.15
C LEU A 365 2.32 3.31 -16.52
N ASP A 366 2.76 4.39 -17.16
CA ASP A 366 4.09 4.97 -16.98
C ASP A 366 3.99 6.34 -16.29
N PRO A 367 4.40 6.49 -15.02
CA PRO A 367 4.21 7.75 -14.29
C PRO A 367 5.20 8.86 -14.68
N HIS A 368 6.21 8.60 -15.52
CA HIS A 368 7.33 9.52 -15.72
C HIS A 368 7.05 10.71 -16.67
N GLU A 369 5.81 10.87 -17.14
CA GLU A 369 5.38 12.09 -17.82
C GLU A 369 5.20 13.24 -16.80
N VAL A 370 5.51 14.48 -17.20
CA VAL A 370 5.47 15.66 -16.31
C VAL A 370 4.33 16.59 -16.69
N GLN A 371 3.26 16.56 -15.90
CA GLN A 371 2.05 17.35 -16.09
C GLN A 371 1.94 18.45 -15.02
N LEU A 372 0.97 19.37 -15.18
CA LEU A 372 0.63 20.33 -14.12
C LEU A 372 -0.25 19.66 -13.06
N ALA A 373 -0.14 20.10 -11.81
CA ALA A 373 -1.12 19.76 -10.78
C ALA A 373 -2.52 20.25 -11.21
N VAL A 374 -3.55 19.44 -11.00
CA VAL A 374 -4.94 19.76 -11.34
C VAL A 374 -5.83 19.44 -10.14
N ASN A 375 -6.53 20.44 -9.63
CA ASN A 375 -7.53 20.26 -8.59
C ASN A 375 -8.89 19.94 -9.22
N ILE A 376 -9.34 18.69 -9.05
CA ILE A 376 -10.68 18.24 -9.41
C ILE A 376 -11.51 18.28 -8.12
N ALA A 377 -12.47 19.20 -8.04
CA ALA A 377 -13.44 19.22 -6.95
C ALA A 377 -14.41 18.02 -7.07
N SER A 378 -14.81 17.45 -5.94
CA SER A 378 -15.61 16.21 -5.88
C SER A 378 -17.03 16.32 -6.44
N ASP A 379 -17.52 17.54 -6.64
CA ASP A 379 -18.82 17.88 -7.25
C ASP A 379 -18.71 18.32 -8.73
N ASN A 380 -17.50 18.55 -9.26
CA ASN A 380 -17.31 19.08 -10.61
C ASN A 380 -17.40 17.97 -11.68
N LEU A 381 -18.64 17.62 -12.05
CA LEU A 381 -18.93 16.60 -13.07
C LEU A 381 -18.48 16.99 -14.50
N GLU A 382 -18.10 18.26 -14.72
CA GLU A 382 -17.61 18.79 -15.99
C GLU A 382 -16.06 18.93 -16.03
N ALA A 383 -15.35 18.48 -14.98
CA ALA A 383 -13.91 18.62 -14.89
C ALA A 383 -13.15 17.93 -16.05
N ASP A 384 -12.09 18.58 -16.55
CA ASP A 384 -11.17 17.94 -17.48
C ASP A 384 -10.35 16.86 -16.78
N THR A 385 -10.72 15.61 -17.05
CA THR A 385 -10.07 14.40 -16.54
C THR A 385 -9.02 13.83 -17.50
N SER A 386 -8.75 14.47 -18.65
CA SER A 386 -7.84 13.97 -19.69
C SER A 386 -6.44 13.62 -19.16
N SER A 387 -5.88 14.48 -18.29
CA SER A 387 -4.56 14.26 -17.68
C SER A 387 -4.47 13.02 -16.77
N TYR A 388 -5.60 12.41 -16.40
CA TYR A 388 -5.66 11.19 -15.60
C TYR A 388 -5.86 9.91 -16.43
N HIS A 389 -5.71 9.96 -17.77
CA HIS A 389 -5.98 8.81 -18.65
C HIS A 389 -4.95 8.69 -19.79
N CYS A 390 -4.54 7.46 -20.12
CA CYS A 390 -3.52 7.18 -21.14
C CYS A 390 -4.07 6.33 -22.29
N SER A 391 -3.97 6.81 -23.53
CA SER A 391 -4.29 6.04 -24.74
C SER A 391 -3.12 5.23 -25.30
N THR A 392 -1.90 5.43 -24.78
CA THR A 392 -0.67 4.80 -25.31
C THR A 392 -0.29 3.59 -24.48
N VAL A 393 -0.57 2.39 -25.00
CA VAL A 393 -0.08 1.12 -24.42
C VAL A 393 1.44 1.06 -24.49
N ARG A 394 2.09 0.69 -23.39
CA ARG A 394 3.55 0.51 -23.29
C ARG A 394 3.89 -0.90 -22.84
N ASP A 395 4.93 -1.49 -23.44
CA ASP A 395 5.38 -2.86 -23.20
C ASP A 395 6.81 -2.93 -22.66
N MET A 396 7.09 -3.90 -21.79
CA MET A 396 8.45 -4.32 -21.43
C MET A 396 8.55 -5.85 -21.33
N PRO A 397 9.71 -6.48 -21.57
CA PRO A 397 9.91 -7.90 -21.31
C PRO A 397 9.70 -8.24 -19.82
N LEU A 398 9.10 -9.39 -19.50
CA LEU A 398 8.87 -9.81 -18.12
C LEU A 398 10.17 -10.02 -17.32
N ASP A 399 11.28 -10.35 -17.97
CA ASP A 399 12.59 -10.53 -17.33
C ASP A 399 13.35 -9.21 -17.09
N LEU A 400 12.85 -8.07 -17.59
CA LEU A 400 13.37 -6.73 -17.28
C LEU A 400 12.61 -6.01 -16.15
N ILE A 401 11.51 -6.58 -15.66
CA ILE A 401 10.84 -6.10 -14.44
C ILE A 401 11.83 -6.21 -13.27
N ASP A 402 11.84 -5.20 -12.40
CA ASP A 402 12.64 -5.25 -11.18
C ASP A 402 12.12 -6.35 -10.23
N PRO A 403 13.01 -7.17 -9.62
CA PRO A 403 12.56 -8.21 -8.71
C PRO A 403 11.84 -7.65 -7.46
N SER A 404 12.07 -6.39 -7.07
CA SER A 404 11.33 -5.73 -5.99
C SER A 404 10.02 -5.12 -6.51
N LEU A 405 8.90 -5.70 -6.09
CA LEU A 405 7.56 -5.31 -6.53
C LEU A 405 6.51 -5.56 -5.43
N ALA A 406 5.28 -5.09 -5.63
CA ALA A 406 4.13 -5.53 -4.84
C ALA A 406 2.92 -5.80 -5.74
N ILE A 407 2.31 -6.98 -5.55
CA ILE A 407 1.13 -7.42 -6.30
C ILE A 407 -0.14 -7.05 -5.52
N GLY A 408 -1.12 -6.47 -6.20
CA GLY A 408 -2.40 -6.07 -5.60
C GLY A 408 -3.55 -7.01 -5.98
N PHE A 409 -4.42 -7.31 -5.02
CA PHE A 409 -5.69 -8.01 -5.27
C PHE A 409 -6.86 -7.34 -4.53
N TYR A 410 -8.02 -7.27 -5.16
CA TYR A 410 -9.27 -6.77 -4.59
C TYR A 410 -10.29 -7.89 -4.45
N TYR A 411 -10.76 -8.13 -3.22
CA TYR A 411 -11.86 -9.05 -2.93
C TYR A 411 -13.04 -8.25 -2.38
N ARG A 412 -14.21 -8.35 -3.03
CA ARG A 412 -15.44 -7.69 -2.58
C ARG A 412 -16.08 -8.47 -1.43
N ASP A 413 -16.21 -9.79 -1.58
CA ASP A 413 -17.16 -10.57 -0.79
C ASP A 413 -16.52 -11.75 -0.05
N LYS A 414 -17.09 -12.12 1.11
CA LYS A 414 -16.65 -13.30 1.90
C LYS A 414 -16.70 -14.60 1.09
N GLY A 415 -17.61 -14.67 0.11
CA GLY A 415 -17.73 -15.79 -0.83
C GLY A 415 -16.49 -15.99 -1.72
N GLU A 416 -15.60 -15.01 -1.82
CA GLU A 416 -14.36 -15.09 -2.59
C GLU A 416 -13.17 -15.62 -1.79
N LEU A 417 -13.26 -15.74 -0.45
CA LEU A 417 -12.21 -16.31 0.40
C LEU A 417 -11.74 -17.73 0.00
N PRO A 418 -12.60 -18.64 -0.52
CA PRO A 418 -12.15 -19.91 -1.08
C PRO A 418 -11.24 -19.74 -2.31
N SER A 419 -11.45 -18.69 -3.13
CA SER A 419 -10.57 -18.38 -4.26
C SER A 419 -9.23 -17.80 -3.79
N LEU A 420 -9.24 -16.99 -2.71
CA LEU A 420 -8.01 -16.55 -2.02
C LEU A 420 -7.25 -17.75 -1.44
N ARG A 421 -7.94 -18.73 -0.83
CA ARG A 421 -7.33 -19.99 -0.33
C ARG A 421 -6.74 -20.88 -1.42
N PHE A 422 -7.31 -20.87 -2.63
CA PHE A 422 -6.75 -21.61 -3.76
C PHE A 422 -5.50 -20.92 -4.32
N ARG A 423 -5.60 -19.59 -4.53
CA ARG A 423 -4.55 -18.78 -5.19
C ARG A 423 -3.45 -18.31 -4.25
N SER A 424 -3.66 -18.36 -2.94
CA SER A 424 -2.59 -18.14 -1.96
C SER A 424 -1.44 -19.14 -2.15
N ARG A 425 -1.67 -20.31 -2.77
CA ARG A 425 -0.60 -21.22 -3.21
C ARG A 425 0.32 -20.60 -4.27
N VAL A 426 -0.25 -19.94 -5.28
CA VAL A 426 0.53 -19.23 -6.32
C VAL A 426 1.33 -18.09 -5.68
N ILE A 427 0.69 -17.35 -4.77
CA ILE A 427 1.35 -16.27 -4.00
C ILE A 427 2.46 -16.82 -3.09
N GLN A 428 2.24 -17.95 -2.41
CA GLN A 428 3.22 -18.64 -1.56
C GLN A 428 4.41 -19.18 -2.37
N ILE A 429 4.19 -19.65 -3.61
CA ILE A 429 5.28 -20.12 -4.48
C ILE A 429 6.05 -18.92 -5.08
N LEU A 430 5.39 -17.79 -5.35
CA LEU A 430 6.07 -16.52 -5.66
C LEU A 430 6.89 -15.97 -4.47
N ALA A 431 6.55 -16.38 -3.25
CA ALA A 431 7.22 -15.99 -2.02
C ALA A 431 8.39 -16.93 -1.61
N SER A 432 8.59 -18.07 -2.30
CA SER A 432 9.51 -19.16 -1.91
C SER A 432 10.66 -19.42 -2.88
#